data_AF-R2TNW7-F1
#
_entry.id   AF-R2TNW7-F1
#
_cell.length_a   1.000
_cell.length_b   1.000
_cell.length_c   1.000
_cell.angle_alpha   90.00
_cell.angle_beta   90.00
_cell.angle_gamma   90.00
#
_symmetry.space_group_name_H-M   'P 1'
#
loop_
_entity.id
_entity.type
_entity.pdbx_description
1 polymer ?
#
loop_
_entity_poly.entity_id
_entity_poly.type
_entity_poly.pdbx_seq_one_letter_code
_entity_poly.pdbx_strand_id
1 'polypeptide(L)'
;MDKRIYKTMDYISFNDMTITDALFQNHVLIIKFDGVYCFLENNNEKGVFVSNGQQKLVITVRNILNWHDWENERQSTDDFSVLNGKTFLALESKEEKKIKLIYSIGEIEIEITEIFSEILLTDLYWYRGLDAEERKYMNLPISSLPVSFF
;
A
#
# COMPACT_ATOMS: atom_id res chain seq x y z
N MET A 1 -8.83 9.79 -18.71
CA MET A 1 -9.59 10.43 -17.61
C MET A 1 -9.30 9.57 -16.41
N ASP A 2 -8.20 9.88 -15.73
CA ASP A 2 -7.54 8.91 -14.85
C ASP A 2 -8.26 8.91 -13.51
N LYS A 3 -9.09 7.89 -13.29
CA LYS A 3 -9.92 7.80 -12.08
C LYS A 3 -9.02 7.59 -10.87
N ARG A 4 -9.05 8.59 -9.98
CA ARG A 4 -8.22 8.77 -8.78
C ARG A 4 -8.76 8.04 -7.55
N ILE A 5 -7.80 7.57 -6.74
CA ILE A 5 -7.76 7.39 -5.27
C ILE A 5 -8.87 6.51 -4.65
N TYR A 6 -8.47 5.34 -4.18
CA TYR A 6 -9.24 4.57 -3.21
C TYR A 6 -8.75 4.91 -1.80
N LYS A 7 -9.70 5.31 -0.95
CA LYS A 7 -9.45 5.75 0.43
C LYS A 7 -9.33 4.59 1.44
N THR A 8 -9.54 3.35 1.01
CA THR A 8 -9.59 2.20 1.94
C THR A 8 -8.45 1.23 1.64
N MET A 9 -7.46 1.24 2.54
CA MET A 9 -6.43 0.19 2.64
C MET A 9 -7.04 -1.21 2.76
N ASP A 10 -8.31 -1.31 3.17
CA ASP A 10 -9.05 -2.57 3.34
C ASP A 10 -9.08 -3.46 2.10
N TYR A 11 -8.88 -2.89 0.91
CA TYR A 11 -8.96 -3.60 -0.38
C TYR A 11 -7.67 -3.54 -1.20
N ILE A 12 -6.62 -2.92 -0.67
CA ILE A 12 -5.34 -2.77 -1.36
C ILE A 12 -4.25 -3.34 -0.46
N SER A 13 -3.54 -4.35 -0.96
CA SER A 13 -2.38 -4.90 -0.30
C SER A 13 -1.10 -4.47 -1.02
N PHE A 14 -0.24 -3.81 -0.26
CA PHE A 14 1.14 -3.50 -0.62
C PHE A 14 2.12 -4.56 -0.10
N ASN A 15 1.61 -5.58 0.58
CA ASN A 15 2.46 -6.60 1.19
C ASN A 15 3.22 -7.37 0.11
N ASP A 16 4.47 -7.68 0.43
CA ASP A 16 5.44 -8.34 -0.44
C ASP A 16 5.82 -7.55 -1.70
N MET A 17 5.42 -6.28 -1.80
CA MET A 17 5.80 -5.40 -2.90
C MET A 17 7.15 -4.74 -2.65
N THR A 18 7.90 -4.48 -3.72
CA THR A 18 9.17 -3.76 -3.63
C THR A 18 8.92 -2.27 -3.57
N ILE A 19 9.52 -1.60 -2.59
CA ILE A 19 9.53 -0.13 -2.53
C ILE A 19 10.48 0.38 -3.62
N THR A 20 9.93 1.09 -4.60
CA THR A 20 10.70 1.63 -5.73
C THR A 20 11.22 3.03 -5.47
N ASP A 21 10.52 3.80 -4.64
CA ASP A 21 10.87 5.16 -4.26
C ASP A 21 10.17 5.53 -2.96
N ALA A 22 10.85 6.22 -2.05
CA ALA A 22 10.31 6.67 -0.78
C ALA A 22 10.82 8.09 -0.51
N LEU A 23 9.88 9.05 -0.52
CA LEU A 23 10.17 10.47 -0.40
C LEU A 23 9.43 11.06 0.80
N PHE A 24 10.17 11.74 1.68
CA PHE A 24 9.60 12.49 2.79
C PHE A 24 9.88 13.98 2.64
N GLN A 25 8.82 14.77 2.42
CA GLN A 25 8.92 16.23 2.27
C GLN A 25 7.69 16.91 2.86
N ASN A 26 7.89 18.01 3.57
CA ASN A 26 6.81 18.83 4.14
C ASN A 26 5.77 18.00 4.94
N HIS A 27 6.24 17.08 5.78
CA HIS A 27 5.39 16.17 6.57
C HIS A 27 4.56 15.17 5.74
N VAL A 28 4.88 14.96 4.46
CA VAL A 28 4.24 13.97 3.61
C VAL A 28 5.26 12.90 3.23
N LEU A 29 4.97 11.66 3.59
CA LEU A 29 5.69 10.46 3.16
C LEU A 29 4.96 9.83 1.98
N ILE A 30 5.66 9.69 0.87
CA ILE A 30 5.18 9.02 -0.34
C ILE A 30 6.03 7.79 -0.56
N ILE A 31 5.42 6.60 -0.52
CA ILE A 31 6.07 5.33 -0.82
C ILE A 31 5.48 4.82 -2.14
N LYS A 32 6.34 4.56 -3.12
CA LYS A 32 5.97 4.04 -4.44
C LYS A 32 6.33 2.57 -4.57
N PHE A 33 5.49 1.85 -5.30
CA PHE A 33 5.61 0.41 -5.53
C PHE A 33 5.58 0.13 -7.03
N ASP A 34 6.18 -0.99 -7.43
CA ASP A 34 6.15 -1.52 -8.80
C ASP A 34 4.81 -2.18 -9.16
N GLY A 35 4.06 -2.60 -8.15
CA GLY A 35 2.69 -3.04 -8.25
C GLY A 35 1.99 -3.11 -6.90
N VAL A 36 0.71 -3.50 -6.92
CA VAL A 36 -0.07 -3.84 -5.72
C VAL A 36 -1.10 -4.92 -6.05
N TYR A 37 -1.59 -5.60 -5.01
CA TYR A 37 -2.80 -6.41 -5.11
C TYR A 37 -4.03 -5.57 -4.75
N CYS A 38 -5.09 -5.66 -5.56
CA CYS A 38 -6.38 -5.05 -5.32
C CYS A 38 -7.47 -6.12 -5.21
N PHE A 39 -8.23 -6.10 -4.13
CA PHE A 39 -9.38 -6.98 -3.91
C PHE A 39 -10.64 -6.25 -4.39
N LEU A 40 -11.21 -6.69 -5.51
CA LEU A 40 -12.32 -5.99 -6.16
C LEU A 40 -13.43 -6.97 -6.58
N GLU A 41 -14.62 -6.44 -6.82
CA GLU A 41 -15.69 -7.13 -7.52
C GLU A 41 -15.89 -6.51 -8.91
N ASN A 42 -15.90 -7.33 -9.96
CA ASN A 42 -16.18 -6.89 -11.33
C ASN A 42 -17.18 -7.84 -11.99
N ASN A 43 -18.28 -7.33 -12.53
CA ASN A 43 -19.33 -8.14 -13.18
C ASN A 43 -19.81 -9.35 -12.35
N ASN A 44 -19.96 -9.16 -11.03
CA ASN A 44 -20.29 -10.20 -10.03
C ASN A 44 -19.17 -11.23 -9.76
N GLU A 45 -17.97 -11.03 -10.29
CA GLU A 45 -16.80 -11.82 -9.97
C GLU A 45 -15.92 -11.10 -8.94
N LYS A 46 -15.82 -11.69 -7.75
CA LYS A 46 -14.90 -11.25 -6.70
C LYS A 46 -13.53 -11.87 -6.92
N GLY A 47 -12.50 -11.04 -6.99
CA GLY A 47 -11.14 -11.50 -7.27
C GLY A 47 -10.05 -10.60 -6.76
N VAL A 48 -8.84 -11.14 -6.86
CA VAL A 48 -7.59 -10.40 -6.68
C VAL A 48 -7.12 -9.96 -8.06
N PHE A 49 -6.84 -8.68 -8.16
CA PHE A 49 -6.28 -8.03 -9.33
C PHE A 49 -4.88 -7.55 -9.00
N VAL A 50 -3.99 -7.57 -9.98
CA VAL A 50 -2.65 -6.99 -9.86
C VAL A 50 -2.63 -5.71 -10.66
N SER A 51 -2.24 -4.62 -10.01
CA SER A 51 -1.91 -3.38 -10.72
C SER A 51 -0.41 -3.37 -10.99
N ASN A 52 -0.02 -3.22 -12.25
CA ASN A 52 1.37 -2.93 -12.60
C ASN A 52 1.56 -1.41 -12.73
N GLY A 53 2.74 -0.90 -12.36
CA GLY A 53 3.09 0.52 -12.52
C GLY A 53 3.24 1.25 -11.19
N GLN A 54 3.44 2.58 -11.23
CA GLN A 54 3.83 3.38 -10.07
C GLN A 54 2.68 3.67 -9.12
N GLN A 55 2.31 2.67 -8.32
CA GLN A 55 1.30 2.78 -7.27
C GLN A 55 1.89 3.50 -6.07
N LYS A 56 1.07 4.25 -5.32
CA LYS A 56 1.59 5.04 -4.19
C LYS A 56 0.77 4.85 -2.92
N LEU A 57 1.48 4.76 -1.80
CA LEU A 57 0.95 4.98 -0.47
C LEU A 57 1.39 6.38 -0.01
N VAL A 58 0.42 7.23 0.34
CA VAL A 58 0.66 8.60 0.79
C VAL A 58 0.23 8.72 2.24
N ILE A 59 1.15 9.18 3.08
CA ILE A 59 0.97 9.29 4.52
C ILE A 59 1.33 10.71 4.96
N THR A 60 0.37 11.42 5.53
CA THR A 60 0.63 12.71 6.19
C THR A 60 1.10 12.45 7.61
N VAL A 61 2.40 12.63 7.84
CA VAL A 61 3.11 12.30 9.09
C VAL A 61 3.05 13.48 10.04
N ARG A 62 2.53 13.26 11.24
CA ARG A 62 2.61 14.23 12.33
C ARG A 62 3.98 14.16 13.01
N ASN A 63 4.36 12.96 13.45
CA ASN A 63 5.61 12.68 14.15
C ASN A 63 6.12 11.30 13.78
N ILE A 64 7.44 11.16 13.69
CA ILE A 64 8.11 9.86 13.64
C ILE A 64 8.41 9.49 15.08
N LEU A 65 7.86 8.37 15.56
CA LEU A 65 7.93 7.97 16.96
C LEU A 65 9.15 7.10 17.23
N ASN A 66 9.38 6.14 16.34
CA ASN A 66 10.50 5.23 16.41
C ASN A 66 10.88 4.78 15.00
N TRP A 67 12.18 4.57 14.79
CA TRP A 67 12.69 3.92 13.59
C TRP A 67 13.64 2.84 14.05
N HIS A 68 13.49 1.64 13.50
CA HIS A 68 14.47 0.58 13.68
C HIS A 68 14.85 -0.02 12.33
N ASP A 69 16.13 0.05 11.98
CA ASP A 69 16.73 -0.61 10.83
C ASP A 69 17.77 -1.58 11.40
N TRP A 70 17.59 -2.88 11.15
CA TRP A 70 18.43 -3.94 11.69
C TRP A 70 19.82 -4.00 11.04
N GLU A 71 20.00 -3.41 9.85
CA GLU A 71 21.28 -3.40 9.13
C GLU A 71 22.06 -2.10 9.35
N ASN A 72 21.39 -1.00 9.70
CA ASN A 72 22.00 0.32 9.82
C ASN A 72 21.79 0.95 11.20
N GLU A 73 22.86 1.00 12.00
CA GLU A 73 22.85 1.71 13.30
C GLU A 73 22.76 3.24 13.16
N ARG A 74 23.11 3.80 11.98
CA ARG A 74 23.01 5.23 11.70
C ARG A 74 21.64 5.57 11.12
N GLN A 75 20.73 5.94 12.00
CA GLN A 75 19.40 6.39 11.61
C GLN A 75 19.39 7.91 11.43
N SER A 76 19.21 8.38 10.20
CA SER A 76 18.70 9.73 9.96
C SER A 76 17.18 9.61 9.97
N THR A 77 16.50 10.21 10.95
CA THR A 77 15.05 10.09 11.12
C THR A 77 14.24 10.59 9.92
N ASP A 78 14.87 11.34 9.01
CA ASP A 78 14.18 12.02 7.91
C ASP A 78 14.58 11.50 6.52
N ASP A 79 15.48 10.52 6.41
CA ASP A 79 15.92 9.97 5.11
C ASP A 79 15.17 8.67 4.77
N PHE A 80 13.95 8.81 4.26
CA PHE A 80 13.14 7.67 3.80
C PHE A 80 13.66 7.00 2.53
N SER A 81 14.65 7.57 1.85
CA SER A 81 15.22 6.94 0.65
C SER A 81 15.91 5.61 0.93
N VAL A 82 16.28 5.36 2.20
CA VAL A 82 16.85 4.06 2.65
C VAL A 82 15.88 2.89 2.49
N LEU A 83 14.58 3.16 2.35
CA LEU A 83 13.56 2.14 2.08
C LEU A 83 13.60 1.65 0.62
N ASN A 84 14.25 2.37 -0.29
CA ASN A 84 14.30 2.02 -1.70
C ASN A 84 14.96 0.64 -1.90
N GLY A 85 14.29 -0.23 -2.64
CA GLY A 85 14.70 -1.61 -2.89
C GLY A 85 14.37 -2.59 -1.75
N LYS A 86 13.80 -2.12 -0.63
CA LYS A 86 13.34 -3.00 0.46
C LYS A 86 11.93 -3.51 0.17
N THR A 87 11.63 -4.72 0.63
CA THR A 87 10.28 -5.29 0.52
C THR A 87 9.40 -4.72 1.62
N PHE A 88 8.21 -4.24 1.25
CA PHE A 88 7.18 -3.83 2.20
C PHE A 88 6.41 -5.05 2.69
N LEU A 89 6.35 -5.24 4.01
CA LEU A 89 5.78 -6.45 4.59
C LEU A 89 4.39 -6.21 5.16
N ALA A 90 4.20 -5.10 5.89
CA ALA A 90 2.92 -4.81 6.51
C ALA A 90 2.76 -3.33 6.89
N LEU A 91 1.50 -2.92 6.95
CA LEU A 91 1.05 -1.73 7.65
C LEU A 91 0.16 -2.14 8.82
N GLU A 92 0.64 -2.01 10.04
CA GLU A 92 -0.16 -2.30 11.23
C GLU A 92 -0.75 -1.02 11.82
N SER A 93 -2.02 -1.06 12.22
CA SER A 93 -2.65 -0.03 13.05
C SER A 93 -2.50 -0.42 14.52
N LYS A 94 -1.83 0.43 15.32
CA LYS A 94 -1.68 0.21 16.78
C LYS A 94 -2.78 0.93 17.57
N GLU A 95 -3.10 2.16 17.17
CA GLU A 95 -4.09 3.06 17.80
C GLU A 95 -4.69 3.99 16.73
N GLU A 96 -5.73 4.78 17.06
CA GLU A 96 -6.52 5.62 16.13
C GLU A 96 -5.71 6.54 15.19
N LYS A 97 -4.44 6.83 15.50
CA LYS A 97 -3.54 7.65 14.66
C LYS A 97 -2.09 7.18 14.64
N LYS A 98 -1.81 5.94 15.07
CA LYS A 98 -0.46 5.39 15.09
C LYS A 98 -0.40 4.16 14.20
N ILE A 99 0.51 4.23 13.24
CA ILE A 99 0.80 3.13 12.33
C ILE A 99 2.22 2.62 12.55
N LYS A 100 2.43 1.34 12.24
CA LYS A 100 3.75 0.74 12.11
C LYS A 100 3.93 0.26 10.68
N LEU A 101 4.90 0.83 9.98
CA LEU A 101 5.38 0.36 8.68
C LEU A 101 6.43 -0.72 8.94
N ILE A 102 6.25 -1.91 8.37
CA ILE A 102 7.20 -3.01 8.49
C ILE A 102 7.76 -3.31 7.10
N TYR A 103 9.08 -3.37 7.00
CA TYR A 103 9.80 -3.71 5.78
C TYR A 103 10.85 -4.80 6.06
N SER A 104 11.40 -5.39 5.01
CA SER A 104 12.27 -6.59 5.08
C SER A 104 13.37 -6.58 6.15
N ILE A 105 13.86 -5.42 6.56
CA ILE A 105 14.97 -5.28 7.51
C ILE A 105 14.71 -4.28 8.63
N GLY A 106 13.44 -3.92 8.88
CA GLY A 106 13.15 -2.94 9.92
C GLY A 106 11.69 -2.51 10.02
N GLU A 107 11.46 -1.53 10.88
CA GLU A 107 10.15 -0.97 11.14
C GLU A 107 10.20 0.53 11.46
N ILE A 108 9.13 1.24 11.16
CA ILE A 108 8.96 2.66 11.48
C ILE A 108 7.59 2.85 12.15
N GLU A 109 7.59 3.40 13.35
CA GLU A 109 6.38 3.80 14.06
C GLU A 109 6.11 5.29 13.82
N ILE A 110 4.92 5.60 13.33
CA ILE A 110 4.57 6.95 12.87
C ILE A 110 3.21 7.35 13.43
N GLU A 111 3.12 8.57 13.95
CA GLU A 111 1.85 9.25 14.23
C GLU A 111 1.39 9.98 12.96
N ILE A 112 0.16 9.73 12.51
CA ILE A 112 -0.36 10.22 11.22
C ILE A 112 -1.59 11.11 11.39
N THR A 113 -1.81 11.96 10.39
CA THR A 113 -3.04 12.75 10.23
C THR A 113 -3.95 12.15 9.17
N GLU A 114 -3.36 11.66 8.08
CA GLU A 114 -4.08 11.10 6.93
C GLU A 114 -3.24 10.01 6.27
N ILE A 115 -3.92 9.03 5.69
CA ILE A 115 -3.33 7.98 4.87
C ILE A 115 -4.29 7.65 3.72
N PHE A 116 -3.76 7.51 2.51
CA PHE A 116 -4.51 7.07 1.35
C PHE A 116 -3.60 6.44 0.29
N SER A 117 -4.23 5.73 -0.64
CA SER A 117 -3.53 5.05 -1.74
C SER A 117 -3.91 5.65 -3.09
N GLU A 118 -2.91 5.98 -3.90
CA GLU A 118 -3.11 6.36 -5.31
C GLU A 118 -2.85 5.14 -6.19
N ILE A 119 -3.92 4.54 -6.71
CA ILE A 119 -3.84 3.40 -7.63
C ILE A 119 -4.28 3.80 -9.03
N LEU A 120 -3.46 3.49 -10.04
CA LEU A 120 -3.83 3.65 -11.45
C LEU A 120 -4.60 2.42 -11.93
N LEU A 121 -5.87 2.64 -12.27
CA LEU A 121 -6.78 1.54 -12.58
C LEU A 121 -6.71 1.06 -14.03
N THR A 122 -5.97 1.78 -14.88
CA THR A 122 -5.72 1.41 -16.28
C THR A 122 -4.87 0.14 -16.42
N ASP A 123 -4.16 -0.24 -15.36
CA ASP A 123 -3.18 -1.32 -15.37
C ASP A 123 -3.57 -2.49 -14.47
N LEU A 124 -4.88 -2.70 -14.24
CA LEU A 124 -5.39 -3.81 -13.45
C LEU A 124 -5.58 -5.07 -14.29
N TYR A 125 -4.91 -6.14 -13.89
CA TYR A 125 -4.99 -7.46 -14.49
C TYR A 125 -5.63 -8.45 -13.52
N TRP A 126 -6.48 -9.34 -14.04
CA TRP A 126 -6.99 -10.44 -13.22
C TRP A 126 -5.84 -11.37 -12.81
N TYR A 127 -5.74 -11.67 -11.51
CA TYR A 127 -4.74 -12.60 -10.99
C TYR A 127 -5.36 -13.92 -10.55
N ARG A 128 -6.36 -13.87 -9.66
CA ARG A 128 -7.11 -15.05 -9.22
C ARG A 128 -8.49 -14.71 -8.69
N GLY A 129 -9.37 -15.71 -8.66
CA GLY A 129 -10.62 -15.62 -7.90
C GLY A 129 -10.37 -15.67 -6.40
N LEU A 130 -11.32 -15.12 -5.62
CA LEU A 130 -11.34 -15.33 -4.18
C LEU A 130 -11.73 -16.77 -3.83
N ASP A 131 -11.17 -17.29 -2.74
CA ASP A 131 -11.58 -18.58 -2.18
C ASP A 131 -12.92 -18.48 -1.41
N ALA A 132 -13.41 -19.61 -0.89
CA ALA A 132 -14.71 -19.68 -0.24
C ALA A 132 -14.78 -18.87 1.07
N GLU A 133 -13.67 -18.74 1.80
CA GLU A 133 -13.60 -17.97 3.03
C GLU A 133 -13.54 -16.47 2.70
N GLU A 134 -12.64 -16.08 1.81
CA GLU A 134 -12.49 -14.69 1.36
C GLU A 134 -13.82 -14.13 0.82
N ARG A 135 -14.56 -14.90 0.01
CA ARG A 135 -15.88 -14.48 -0.53
C ARG A 135 -16.94 -14.22 0.54
N LYS A 136 -16.88 -14.96 1.65
CA LYS A 136 -17.89 -14.93 2.72
C LYS A 136 -17.71 -13.71 3.63
N TYR A 137 -16.47 -13.26 3.81
CA TYR A 137 -16.15 -12.20 4.77
C TYR A 137 -15.85 -10.85 4.12
N MET A 138 -15.60 -10.79 2.81
CA MET A 138 -15.28 -9.54 2.11
C MET A 138 -16.50 -8.92 1.39
N ASN A 139 -16.91 -7.74 1.87
CA ASN A 139 -17.74 -6.80 1.12
C ASN A 139 -16.83 -5.92 0.26
N LEU A 140 -16.63 -6.32 -1.00
CA LEU A 140 -15.67 -5.68 -1.91
C LEU A 140 -16.31 -4.49 -2.65
N PRO A 141 -15.51 -3.47 -3.02
CA PRO A 141 -15.97 -2.40 -3.88
C PRO A 141 -16.20 -2.94 -5.31
N ILE A 142 -17.33 -2.53 -5.91
CA ILE A 142 -17.65 -2.83 -7.31
C ILE A 142 -16.82 -1.91 -8.21
N SER A 143 -15.99 -2.49 -9.06
CA SER A 143 -15.29 -1.79 -10.14
C SER A 143 -16.17 -1.74 -11.39
N SER A 144 -16.26 -0.55 -12.00
CA SER A 144 -16.97 -0.34 -13.28
C SER A 144 -16.02 -0.38 -14.49
N LEU A 145 -14.81 -0.89 -14.32
CA LEU A 145 -13.76 -0.81 -15.32
C LEU A 145 -13.71 -2.06 -16.20
N PRO A 146 -13.33 -1.91 -17.49
CA PRO A 146 -13.02 -3.05 -18.34
C PRO A 146 -11.76 -3.71 -17.79
N VAL A 147 -11.90 -4.79 -17.03
CA VAL A 147 -10.75 -5.61 -16.65
C VAL A 147 -10.54 -6.65 -17.74
N SER A 148 -9.29 -6.79 -18.18
CA SER A 148 -8.88 -7.84 -19.11
C SER A 148 -8.83 -9.18 -18.37
N PHE A 149 -9.67 -10.11 -18.78
CA PHE A 149 -9.58 -11.52 -18.41
C PHE A 149 -8.70 -12.21 -19.46
N PHE A 150 -7.61 -12.84 -19.03
CA PHE A 150 -6.77 -13.68 -19.89
C PHE A 150 -7.09 -15.15 -19.69
#